data_AF-A0A8J3IDU8-F1
#
_entry.id   AF-A0A8J3IDU8-F1
#
_cell.length_a   1.000
_cell.length_b   1.000
_cell.length_c   1.000
_cell.angle_alpha   90.00
_cell.angle_beta   90.00
_cell.angle_gamma   90.00
#
_symmetry.space_group_name_H-M   'P 1'
#
loop_
_entity.id
_entity.type
_entity.pdbx_description
1 polymer ?
#
loop_
_entity_poly.entity_id
_entity_poly.type
_entity_poly.pdbx_seq_one_letter_code
_entity_poly.pdbx_strand_id
1 'polypeptide(L)'
;MLETLLSQKPETEELLSQFPCDIATLAAYGLDIPILARPNLSVRCAHAFLCALEGKALQDDWLGPDRPLYGLLHLGPPSNVILFNEALSPSLTNYVIAHEIGHFFADVLVVQHRWLGHALSQRVSPLAQEMGGRADL
;
A
#
# COMPACT_ATOMS: atom_id res chain seq x y z
N MET A 1 -45.54 7.35 2.93
CA MET A 1 -44.48 7.84 2.01
C MET A 1 -43.12 7.44 2.60
N LEU A 2 -42.86 6.12 2.62
CA LEU A 2 -41.72 5.49 3.31
C LEU A 2 -41.29 4.23 2.51
N GLU A 3 -41.42 4.28 1.18
CA GLU A 3 -41.14 3.14 0.28
C GLU A 3 -39.97 3.43 -0.68
N THR A 4 -39.32 4.58 -0.57
CA THR A 4 -38.25 5.00 -1.50
C THR A 4 -36.82 4.76 -0.97
N LEU A 5 -36.66 3.96 0.09
CA LEU A 5 -35.37 3.72 0.75
C LEU A 5 -34.77 2.32 0.52
N LEU A 6 -35.37 1.48 -0.33
CA LEU A 6 -35.02 0.05 -0.47
C LEU A 6 -34.52 -0.39 -1.86
N SER A 7 -33.88 0.48 -2.65
CA SER A 7 -33.35 0.03 -3.96
C SER A 7 -32.05 0.70 -4.41
N GLN A 8 -31.07 0.83 -3.51
CA GLN A 8 -29.70 1.21 -3.89
C GLN A 8 -28.78 0.00 -3.92
N LYS A 9 -28.78 -0.70 -5.05
CA LYS A 9 -27.61 -1.31 -5.73
C LYS A 9 -28.06 -1.77 -7.13
N PRO A 10 -27.37 -1.35 -8.20
CA PRO A 10 -26.02 -1.89 -8.46
C PRO A 10 -25.03 -0.87 -9.07
N GLU A 11 -24.94 0.36 -8.56
CA GLU A 11 -23.84 1.27 -8.97
C GLU A 11 -22.46 0.66 -8.70
N THR A 12 -22.35 -0.20 -7.68
CA THR A 12 -21.11 -0.91 -7.35
C THR A 12 -20.68 -1.90 -8.42
N GLU A 13 -21.60 -2.65 -9.04
CA GLU A 13 -21.26 -3.63 -10.08
C GLU A 13 -20.84 -2.93 -11.38
N GLU A 14 -21.49 -1.82 -11.70
CA GLU A 14 -21.19 -1.02 -12.89
C GLU A 14 -19.84 -0.30 -12.75
N LEU A 15 -19.52 0.24 -11.57
CA LEU A 15 -18.19 0.80 -11.26
C LEU A 15 -17.08 -0.25 -11.29
N LEU A 16 -17.35 -1.47 -10.80
CA LEU A 16 -16.39 -2.59 -10.84
C LEU A 16 -16.10 -3.06 -12.28
N SER A 17 -17.05 -2.89 -13.20
CA SER A 17 -16.85 -3.23 -14.62
C SER A 17 -15.99 -2.22 -15.39
N GLN A 18 -15.78 -1.02 -14.83
CA GLN A 18 -15.00 0.07 -15.43
C GLN A 18 -13.64 0.31 -14.76
N PHE A 19 -13.35 -0.40 -13.67
CA PHE A 19 -12.05 -0.34 -13.01
C PHE A 19 -10.98 -0.94 -13.95
N PRO A 20 -9.79 -0.32 -14.10
CA PRO A 20 -8.81 -0.73 -15.11
C PRO A 20 -8.55 -2.25 -15.07
N CYS A 21 -8.81 -2.90 -16.21
CA CYS A 21 -8.93 -4.36 -16.36
C CYS A 21 -7.70 -5.19 -15.97
N ASP A 22 -6.57 -4.55 -15.64
CA ASP A 22 -5.38 -5.25 -15.17
C ASP A 22 -4.59 -4.38 -14.16
N ILE A 23 -5.09 -4.38 -12.93
CA ILE A 23 -4.46 -3.70 -11.79
C ILE A 23 -3.10 -4.34 -11.45
N ALA A 24 -2.93 -5.62 -11.76
CA ALA A 24 -1.67 -6.30 -11.51
C ALA A 24 -0.55 -5.75 -12.43
N THR A 25 -0.87 -5.51 -13.70
CA THR A 25 0.03 -4.82 -14.64
C THR A 25 0.35 -3.40 -14.16
N LEU A 26 -0.62 -2.65 -13.62
CA LEU A 26 -0.35 -1.31 -13.06
C LEU A 26 0.67 -1.35 -11.91
N ALA A 27 0.53 -2.30 -10.98
CA ALA A 27 1.47 -2.43 -9.87
C ALA A 27 2.85 -2.89 -10.33
N ALA A 28 2.91 -3.91 -11.20
CA ALA A 28 4.17 -4.49 -11.66
C ALA A 28 4.98 -3.50 -12.53
N TYR A 29 4.34 -2.80 -13.46
CA TYR A 29 5.05 -1.94 -14.42
C TYR A 29 5.01 -0.46 -14.04
N GLY A 30 3.94 0.00 -13.40
CA GLY A 30 3.76 1.41 -13.04
C GLY A 30 4.39 1.78 -11.70
N LEU A 31 4.46 0.83 -10.76
CA LEU A 31 4.94 1.06 -9.39
C LEU A 31 6.19 0.24 -9.04
N ASP A 32 6.62 -0.66 -9.93
CA ASP A 32 7.71 -1.61 -9.70
C ASP A 32 7.51 -2.43 -8.41
N ILE A 33 6.25 -2.81 -8.15
CA ILE A 33 5.87 -3.66 -7.02
C ILE A 33 5.47 -5.04 -7.55
N PRO A 34 6.30 -6.09 -7.36
CA PRO A 34 5.93 -7.45 -7.69
C PRO A 34 4.67 -7.90 -6.96
N ILE A 35 3.79 -8.60 -7.67
CA ILE A 35 2.59 -9.23 -7.11
C ILE A 35 2.76 -10.75 -7.18
N LEU A 36 2.67 -11.41 -6.03
CA LEU A 36 2.89 -12.85 -5.91
C LEU A 36 1.64 -13.54 -5.34
N ALA A 37 1.11 -14.50 -6.10
CA ALA A 37 0.07 -15.40 -5.63
C ALA A 37 0.66 -16.41 -4.64
N ARG A 38 -0.02 -16.64 -3.51
CA ARG A 38 0.39 -17.62 -2.51
C ARG A 38 -0.79 -18.52 -2.12
N PRO A 39 -0.63 -19.85 -2.18
CA PRO A 39 -1.64 -20.75 -1.65
C PRO A 39 -1.66 -20.67 -0.12
N ASN A 40 -2.86 -20.69 0.47
CA ASN A 40 -3.07 -20.66 1.92
C ASN A 40 -2.30 -19.51 2.61
N LEU A 41 -2.35 -18.31 2.03
CA LEU A 41 -1.68 -17.15 2.61
C LEU A 41 -2.18 -16.92 4.05
N SER A 42 -1.25 -16.93 4.99
CA SER A 42 -1.48 -16.69 6.42
C SER A 42 -0.40 -15.76 6.95
N VAL A 43 -0.58 -15.25 8.17
CA VAL A 43 0.44 -14.41 8.82
C VAL A 43 1.74 -15.16 8.97
N ARG A 44 1.70 -16.44 9.36
CA ARG A 44 2.91 -17.26 9.50
C ARG A 44 3.59 -17.51 8.15
N CYS A 45 2.82 -17.82 7.11
CA CYS A 45 3.35 -18.02 5.75
C CYS A 45 4.01 -16.75 5.21
N ALA A 46 3.36 -15.60 5.39
CA ALA A 46 3.91 -14.30 5.00
C ALA A 46 5.19 -13.98 5.77
N HIS A 47 5.20 -14.17 7.10
CA HIS A 47 6.39 -13.96 7.93
C HIS A 47 7.57 -14.81 7.44
N ALA A 48 7.34 -16.11 7.21
CA ALA A 48 8.38 -17.01 6.71
C ALA A 48 8.93 -16.59 5.34
N PHE A 49 8.04 -16.15 4.44
CA PHE A 49 8.45 -15.61 3.14
C PHE A 49 9.33 -14.38 3.28
N LEU A 50 8.95 -13.43 4.13
CA LEU A 50 9.71 -12.20 4.36
C LEU A 50 11.06 -12.47 5.04
N CYS A 51 11.13 -13.38 6.02
CA CYS A 51 12.41 -13.80 6.61
C CYS A 51 13.35 -14.38 5.55
N ALA A 52 12.83 -15.23 4.65
CA ALA A 52 13.62 -15.82 3.57
C ALA A 52 14.12 -14.75 2.58
N LEU A 53 13.27 -13.78 2.22
CA LEU A 53 13.62 -12.66 1.35
C LEU A 53 14.77 -11.83 1.94
N GLU A 54 14.77 -11.63 3.26
CA GLU A 54 15.80 -10.89 4.00
C GLU A 54 17.05 -11.72 4.32
N GLY A 55 17.08 -13.02 3.98
CA GLY A 55 18.18 -13.92 4.33
C GLY A 55 18.28 -14.22 5.83
N LYS A 56 17.18 -14.08 6.58
CA LYS A 56 17.11 -14.32 8.03
C LYS A 56 16.58 -15.72 8.33
N ALA A 57 17.03 -16.28 9.46
CA ALA A 57 16.43 -17.48 10.02
C ALA A 57 15.00 -17.17 10.49
N LEU A 58 14.08 -18.13 10.28
CA LEU A 58 12.73 -18.04 10.83
C LEU A 58 12.82 -18.05 12.36
N GLN A 59 12.30 -17.01 13.00
CA GLN A 59 12.11 -17.03 14.44
C GLN A 59 10.74 -17.68 14.71
N ASP A 60 10.76 -18.79 15.44
CA ASP A 60 9.57 -19.59 15.78
C ASP A 60 8.86 -19.09 17.06
N ASP A 61 9.17 -17.85 17.47
CA ASP A 61 8.65 -17.17 18.65
C ASP A 61 7.24 -16.59 18.45
N TRP A 62 6.55 -16.94 17.36
CA TRP A 62 5.20 -16.49 17.09
C TRP A 62 4.17 -17.17 18.01
N LEU A 63 3.84 -16.50 19.12
CA LEU A 63 2.89 -16.99 20.13
C LEU A 63 1.40 -16.71 19.79
N GLY A 64 1.12 -15.99 18.69
CA GLY A 64 -0.24 -15.64 18.30
C GLY A 64 -0.95 -16.72 17.44
N PRO A 65 -2.29 -16.72 17.40
CA PRO A 65 -3.03 -17.57 16.46
C PRO A 65 -2.68 -17.19 15.02
N ASP A 66 -2.44 -18.20 14.17
CA ASP A 66 -2.23 -17.96 12.75
C ASP A 66 -3.58 -17.67 12.09
N ARG A 67 -3.65 -16.54 11.37
CA ARG A 67 -4.87 -16.08 10.69
C ARG A 67 -4.66 -16.05 9.19
N PRO A 68 -5.66 -16.43 8.40
CA PRO A 68 -5.59 -16.31 6.96
C PRO A 68 -5.51 -14.84 6.56
N LEU A 69 -4.80 -14.58 5.46
CA LEU A 69 -4.72 -13.28 4.82
C LEU A 69 -5.27 -13.41 3.40
N TYR A 70 -5.94 -12.35 2.95
CA TYR A 70 -6.39 -12.23 1.57
C TYR A 70 -5.41 -11.42 0.72
N GLY A 71 -4.77 -10.41 1.33
CA GLY A 71 -3.70 -9.60 0.77
C GLY A 71 -2.71 -9.17 1.84
N LEU A 72 -1.50 -8.81 1.41
CA LEU A 72 -0.48 -8.20 2.25
C LEU A 72 0.45 -7.34 1.38
N LEU A 73 0.53 -6.05 1.70
CA LEU A 73 1.61 -5.19 1.27
C LEU A 73 2.80 -5.26 2.24
N HIS A 74 3.99 -5.55 1.72
CA HIS A 74 5.25 -5.32 2.42
C HIS A 74 5.99 -4.14 1.79
N LEU A 75 6.39 -3.20 2.64
CA LEU A 75 7.18 -2.03 2.27
C LEU A 75 8.48 -2.03 3.07
N GLY A 76 9.60 -2.12 2.38
CA GLY A 76 10.90 -2.08 3.04
C GLY A 76 11.98 -2.89 2.32
N PRO A 77 13.20 -2.90 2.88
CA PRO A 77 14.30 -3.69 2.35
C PRO A 77 14.01 -5.20 2.45
N PRO A 78 14.42 -6.01 1.45
CA PRO A 78 15.17 -5.60 0.26
C PRO A 78 14.29 -5.04 -0.88
N SER A 79 12.97 -5.22 -0.84
CA SER A 79 12.06 -4.78 -1.91
C SER A 79 10.62 -4.68 -1.43
N ASN A 80 9.83 -3.80 -2.05
CA ASN A 80 8.37 -3.79 -1.88
C ASN A 80 7.76 -5.03 -2.57
N VAL A 81 6.70 -5.61 -2.01
CA VAL A 81 5.99 -6.74 -2.62
C VAL A 81 4.54 -6.79 -2.15
N ILE A 82 3.63 -7.19 -3.03
CA ILE A 82 2.25 -7.53 -2.70
C ILE A 82 2.09 -9.05 -2.76
N LEU A 83 1.63 -9.65 -1.66
CA LEU A 83 1.18 -11.03 -1.63
C LEU A 83 -0.34 -11.09 -1.66
N PHE A 84 -0.92 -12.03 -2.38
CA PHE A 84 -2.36 -12.29 -2.32
C PHE A 84 -2.67 -13.79 -2.26
N ASN A 85 -3.84 -14.12 -1.73
CA ASN A 85 -4.29 -15.51 -1.65
C ASN A 85 -4.73 -16.00 -3.03
N GLU A 86 -4.06 -17.05 -3.54
CA GLU A 86 -4.32 -17.62 -4.86
C GLU A 86 -5.74 -18.18 -5.02
N ALA A 87 -6.41 -18.55 -3.93
CA ALA A 87 -7.75 -19.12 -3.97
C ALA A 87 -8.88 -18.09 -4.23
N LEU A 88 -8.54 -16.81 -4.38
CA LEU A 88 -9.52 -15.74 -4.60
C LEU A 88 -10.09 -15.76 -6.03
N SER A 89 -11.38 -15.38 -6.15
CA SER A 89 -11.96 -15.11 -7.46
C SER A 89 -11.26 -13.93 -8.14
N PRO A 90 -11.24 -13.84 -9.48
CA PRO A 90 -10.57 -12.74 -10.18
C PRO A 90 -11.03 -11.34 -9.72
N SER A 91 -12.32 -11.16 -9.45
CA SER A 91 -12.86 -9.88 -8.96
C SER A 91 -12.33 -9.52 -7.57
N LEU A 92 -12.21 -10.49 -6.67
CA LEU A 92 -11.65 -10.29 -5.34
C LEU A 92 -10.14 -10.07 -5.40
N THR A 93 -9.43 -10.77 -6.28
CA THR A 93 -8.00 -10.55 -6.53
C THR A 93 -7.74 -9.12 -6.96
N ASN A 94 -8.48 -8.61 -7.94
CA ASN A 94 -8.35 -7.22 -8.39
C ASN A 94 -8.64 -6.24 -7.26
N TYR A 95 -9.72 -6.46 -6.51
CA TYR A 95 -10.05 -5.63 -5.35
C TYR A 95 -8.92 -5.60 -4.30
N VAL A 96 -8.38 -6.77 -3.94
CA VAL A 96 -7.29 -6.90 -2.97
C VAL A 96 -6.04 -6.17 -3.46
N ILE A 97 -5.62 -6.40 -4.71
CA ILE A 97 -4.44 -5.73 -5.26
C ILE A 97 -4.65 -4.20 -5.27
N ALA A 98 -5.83 -3.72 -5.67
CA ALA A 98 -6.17 -2.30 -5.63
C ALA A 98 -6.10 -1.72 -4.21
N HIS A 99 -6.60 -2.48 -3.23
CA HIS A 99 -6.57 -2.11 -1.82
C HIS A 99 -5.14 -1.95 -1.31
N GLU A 100 -4.27 -2.92 -1.59
CA GLU A 100 -2.85 -2.87 -1.20
C GLU A 100 -2.10 -1.73 -1.90
N ILE A 101 -2.37 -1.48 -3.19
CA ILE A 101 -1.83 -0.30 -3.90
C ILE A 101 -2.29 1.01 -3.25
N GLY A 102 -3.54 1.07 -2.79
CA GLY A 102 -4.05 2.21 -2.03
C GLY A 102 -3.22 2.51 -0.78
N HIS A 103 -2.87 1.47 -0.02
CA HIS A 103 -1.96 1.60 1.14
C HIS A 103 -0.57 2.06 0.73
N PHE A 104 -0.01 1.54 -0.36
CA PHE A 104 1.27 2.02 -0.88
C PHE A 104 1.24 3.54 -1.15
N PHE A 105 0.20 4.04 -1.80
CA PHE A 105 0.08 5.47 -2.06
C PHE A 105 -0.06 6.30 -0.78
N ALA A 106 -0.86 5.83 0.19
CA ALA A 106 -1.05 6.50 1.46
C ALA A 106 0.23 6.52 2.31
N ASP A 107 0.95 5.40 2.38
CA ASP A 107 2.07 5.21 3.29
C ASP A 107 3.40 5.69 2.71
N VAL A 108 3.57 5.62 1.38
CA VAL A 108 4.80 6.05 0.72
C VAL A 108 4.64 7.45 0.14
N LEU A 109 3.70 7.67 -0.79
CA LEU A 109 3.66 8.94 -1.51
C LEU A 109 3.18 10.11 -0.66
N VAL A 110 2.12 9.93 0.15
CA VAL A 110 1.64 11.03 1.00
C VAL A 110 2.68 11.39 2.07
N VAL A 111 3.33 10.39 2.66
CA VAL A 111 4.39 10.61 3.65
C VAL A 111 5.60 11.28 3.01
N GLN A 112 6.08 10.80 1.86
CA GLN A 112 7.19 11.43 1.13
C GLN A 112 6.87 12.86 0.74
N HIS A 113 5.66 13.13 0.23
CA HIS A 113 5.27 14.49 -0.16
C HIS A 113 5.24 15.45 1.04
N ARG A 114 4.68 15.00 2.17
CA ARG A 114 4.69 15.79 3.42
C ARG A 114 6.10 16.01 3.94
N TRP A 115 6.93 14.97 3.90
CA TRP A 115 8.30 15.06 4.40
C TRP A 115 9.17 15.96 3.53
N LEU A 116 9.11 15.83 2.20
CA LEU A 116 9.80 16.73 1.27
C LEU A 116 9.30 18.16 1.40
N GLY A 117 7.98 18.37 1.53
CA GLY A 117 7.40 19.69 1.79
C GLY A 117 7.93 20.34 3.07
N HIS A 118 8.04 19.58 4.16
CA HIS A 118 8.64 20.06 5.41
C HIS A 118 10.15 20.29 5.31
N ALA A 119 10.91 19.36 4.72
CA ALA A 119 12.36 19.44 4.59
C ALA A 119 12.79 20.61 3.69
N LEU A 120 12.03 20.89 2.62
CA LEU A 120 12.24 22.04 1.76
C LEU A 120 11.87 23.34 2.48
N SER A 121 10.79 23.36 3.26
CA SER A 121 10.39 24.55 4.04
C SER A 121 11.42 24.94 5.11
N GLN A 122 12.12 23.98 5.71
CA GLN A 122 13.17 24.26 6.70
C GLN A 122 14.47 24.80 6.07
N ARG A 123 14.75 24.51 4.80
CA ARG A 123 15.95 25.01 4.10
C ARG A 123 15.83 26.46 3.63
N VAL A 124 14.61 27.00 3.49
CA VAL A 124 14.38 28.39 3.06
C VAL A 124 14.48 29.39 4.23
N SER A 125 14.51 28.90 5.48
CA SER A 125 14.48 29.76 6.67
C SER A 125 15.81 30.38 7.16
N PRO A 126 17.04 29.86 6.89
CA PRO A 126 18.25 30.48 7.44
C PRO A 126 18.73 31.72 6.67
N LEU A 127 18.48 31.81 5.36
CA LEU A 127 19.00 32.90 4.52
C LEU A 127 18.16 34.19 4.58
N ALA A 128 16.91 34.12 5.05
CA ALA A 128 16.03 35.28 5.15
C ALA A 128 16.22 36.09 6.44
N GLN A 129 16.92 35.55 7.46
CA GLN A 129 17.20 36.27 8.71
C GLN A 129 18.50 37.10 8.68
N GLU A 130 19.48 36.78 7.83
CA GLU A 130 20.72 37.55 7.73
C GLU A 130 20.59 38.81 6.85
N MET A 131 19.56 38.89 6.00
CA MET A 131 19.36 40.05 5.10
C MET A 131 18.44 41.16 5.66
N GLY A 132 17.86 40.98 6.85
CA GLY A 132 16.98 41.97 7.48
C GLY A 132 17.64 42.89 8.52
N GLY A 133 18.94 42.71 8.82
CA GLY A 133 19.61 43.33 9.98
C GLY A 133 20.58 44.47 9.69
N ARG A 134 20.65 45.01 8.46
CA ARG A 134 21.50 46.17 8.14
C ARG A 134 20.75 47.18 7.28
N ALA A 135 19.90 47.96 7.93
CA ALA A 135 19.45 49.25 7.42
C ALA A 135 19.35 50.23 8.59
N ASP A 136 20.51 50.53 9.19
CA ASP A 136 20.75 51.75 9.96
C ASP A 136 22.15 52.24 9.56
N LEU A 137 22.17 53.31 8.75
CA LEU A 137 23.14 54.43 8.72
C LEU A 137 22.76 55.39 7.59
#